data_AF-A0A0R3LF20-F1
#
_entry.id   AF-A0A0R3LF20-F1
#
_cell.length_a   1.000
_cell.length_b   1.000
_cell.length_c   1.000
_cell.angle_alpha   90.00
_cell.angle_beta   90.00
_cell.angle_gamma   90.00
#
_symmetry.space_group_name_H-M   'P 1'
#
loop_
_entity.id
_entity.type
_entity.pdbx_description
1 polymer ?
#
loop_
_entity_poly.entity_id
_entity_poly.type
_entity_poly.pdbx_seq_one_letter_code
_entity_poly.pdbx_strand_id
1 'polypeptide(L)'
;MKDGTRLLRLRQRFPRAEKWGLFAFADPRRCALDATVVWHAKALKRVVRLSARMPNEDSSTMTRALADFNGERLAVIDTEGVQHVSIKNLGVRVNVEIKGLSVLTAPFAAIFELHDLDDLSGQAEVLKRLHRFTDTDVTTLQRSTLSGDERLRQALIALDGSLNGKTYRQIAITLFGDKKVAEEWLGPSQFLKDRTRRLVAKGTELMKGGYRDLLS
;
A
#
# COMPACT_ATOMS: atom_id res chain seq x y z
N MET A 1 -10.27 1.44 18.93
CA MET A 1 -10.28 0.37 19.96
C MET A 1 -9.27 0.75 21.05
N LYS A 2 -9.22 0.08 22.21
CA LYS A 2 -8.32 0.46 23.33
C LYS A 2 -6.84 0.41 22.95
N ASP A 3 -6.51 -0.40 21.95
CA ASP A 3 -5.19 -0.59 21.35
C ASP A 3 -4.85 0.44 20.24
N GLY A 4 -5.68 1.45 19.99
CA GLY A 4 -5.45 2.42 18.91
C GLY A 4 -5.77 1.91 17.49
N THR A 5 -6.23 0.67 17.34
CA THR A 5 -6.64 0.13 16.03
C THR A 5 -7.90 0.85 15.54
N ARG A 6 -7.84 1.36 14.31
CA ARG A 6 -9.00 1.94 13.60
C ARG A 6 -9.82 0.80 13.00
N LEU A 7 -11.14 0.85 13.16
CA LEU A 7 -12.05 -0.16 12.64
C LEU A 7 -13.01 0.46 11.62
N LEU A 8 -13.08 -0.13 10.43
CA LEU A 8 -14.05 0.19 9.39
C LEU A 8 -14.92 -1.04 9.12
N ARG A 9 -16.15 -1.04 9.62
CA ARG A 9 -17.11 -2.12 9.32
C ARG A 9 -17.93 -1.73 8.09
N LEU A 10 -17.80 -2.51 7.02
CA LEU A 10 -18.57 -2.28 5.79
C LEU A 10 -19.94 -2.94 5.92
N ARG A 11 -21.00 -2.15 5.85
CA ARG A 11 -22.39 -2.66 5.92
C ARG A 11 -22.92 -3.15 4.57
N GLN A 12 -22.22 -2.80 3.48
CA GLN A 12 -22.59 -3.15 2.12
C GLN A 12 -21.34 -3.19 1.25
N ARG A 13 -21.46 -3.83 0.08
CA ARG A 13 -20.43 -3.82 -0.96
C ARG A 13 -20.44 -2.51 -1.73
N PHE A 14 -19.29 -2.13 -2.27
CA PHE A 14 -19.14 -0.93 -3.11
C PHE A 14 -18.60 -1.32 -4.49
N PRO A 15 -19.45 -1.82 -5.42
CA PRO A 15 -19.00 -2.38 -6.71
C PRO A 15 -18.14 -1.42 -7.54
N ARG A 16 -18.41 -0.12 -7.45
CA ARG A 16 -17.60 0.92 -8.11
C ARG A 16 -16.17 0.99 -7.56
N ALA A 17 -15.98 0.82 -6.25
CA ALA A 17 -14.66 0.79 -5.61
C ALA A 17 -13.96 -0.56 -5.87
N GLU A 18 -14.72 -1.65 -5.86
CA GLU A 18 -14.21 -3.00 -6.15
C GLU A 18 -13.63 -3.11 -7.56
N LYS A 19 -14.22 -2.41 -8.55
CA LYS A 19 -13.64 -2.29 -9.90
C LYS A 19 -12.19 -1.80 -9.84
N TRP A 20 -11.85 -0.94 -8.89
CA TRP A 20 -10.52 -0.40 -8.64
C TRP A 20 -9.71 -1.21 -7.61
N GLY A 21 -10.21 -2.37 -7.19
CA GLY A 21 -9.55 -3.23 -6.19
C GLY A 21 -9.66 -2.70 -4.76
N LEU A 22 -10.54 -1.74 -4.51
CA LEU A 22 -10.75 -1.12 -3.19
C LEU A 22 -12.01 -1.67 -2.53
N PHE A 23 -12.00 -1.74 -1.20
CA PHE A 23 -13.20 -2.02 -0.41
C PHE A 23 -14.16 -0.83 -0.37
N ALA A 24 -13.62 0.39 -0.30
CA ALA A 24 -14.37 1.64 -0.34
C ALA A 24 -13.46 2.74 -0.92
N PHE A 25 -14.06 3.79 -1.48
CA PHE A 25 -13.29 4.94 -1.94
C PHE A 25 -12.70 5.70 -0.76
N ALA A 26 -11.41 5.99 -0.84
CA ALA A 26 -10.79 7.00 0.01
C ALA A 26 -11.23 8.39 -0.44
N ASP A 27 -11.28 9.34 0.49
CA ASP A 27 -11.52 10.74 0.15
C ASP A 27 -10.29 11.30 -0.60
N PRO A 28 -10.43 11.66 -1.89
CA PRO A 28 -9.31 12.13 -2.71
C PRO A 28 -8.80 13.51 -2.29
N ARG A 29 -9.52 14.23 -1.41
CA ARG A 29 -9.10 15.53 -0.89
C ARG A 29 -8.15 15.42 0.31
N ARG A 30 -8.00 14.22 0.88
CA ARG A 30 -7.07 13.98 1.99
C ARG A 30 -5.67 13.69 1.45
N CYS A 31 -4.66 14.10 2.22
CA CYS A 31 -3.28 13.78 1.85
C CYS A 31 -3.04 12.27 1.87
N ALA A 32 -2.08 11.78 1.08
CA ALA A 32 -1.78 10.34 0.97
C ALA A 32 -1.34 9.70 2.30
N LEU A 33 -0.85 10.50 3.27
CA LEU A 33 -0.48 10.01 4.59
C LEU A 33 -1.70 9.72 5.47
N ASP A 34 -2.76 10.53 5.34
CA ASP A 34 -3.99 10.46 6.15
C ASP A 34 -5.12 9.69 5.46
N ALA A 35 -5.07 9.58 4.13
CA ALA A 35 -6.08 8.90 3.34
C ALA A 35 -6.14 7.42 3.69
N THR A 36 -7.35 6.98 4.07
CA THR A 36 -7.60 5.58 4.41
C THR A 36 -7.89 4.78 3.15
N VAL A 37 -6.84 4.21 2.56
CA VAL A 37 -6.93 3.34 1.38
C VAL A 37 -6.91 1.88 1.82
N VAL A 38 -7.98 1.15 1.53
CA VAL A 38 -8.11 -0.27 1.85
C VAL A 38 -8.31 -1.07 0.59
N TRP A 39 -7.32 -1.91 0.28
CA TRP A 39 -7.32 -2.82 -0.86
C TRP A 39 -8.07 -4.11 -0.53
N HIS A 40 -8.80 -4.63 -1.50
CA HIS A 40 -9.34 -5.98 -1.44
C HIS A 40 -8.20 -7.00 -1.51
N ALA A 41 -8.27 -8.08 -0.73
CA ALA A 41 -7.29 -9.18 -0.81
C ALA A 41 -7.05 -9.70 -2.25
N LYS A 42 -8.08 -9.68 -3.11
CA LYS A 42 -8.01 -10.10 -4.52
C LYS A 42 -7.22 -9.13 -5.41
N ALA A 43 -7.05 -7.88 -4.99
CA ALA A 43 -6.30 -6.88 -5.74
C ALA A 43 -4.81 -6.87 -5.39
N LEU A 44 -4.44 -7.47 -4.25
CA LEU A 44 -3.06 -7.62 -3.81
C LEU A 44 -2.48 -8.88 -4.44
N LYS A 45 -1.28 -8.79 -5.03
CA LYS A 45 -0.58 -9.99 -5.52
C LYS A 45 -0.11 -10.84 -4.35
N ARG A 46 0.19 -10.21 -3.20
CA ARG A 46 0.60 -10.90 -1.97
C ARG A 46 -0.14 -10.34 -0.77
N VAL A 47 -0.74 -11.25 0.00
CA VAL A 47 -1.46 -10.96 1.25
C VAL A 47 -1.10 -12.05 2.25
N VAL A 48 -0.87 -11.67 3.50
CA VAL A 48 -0.67 -12.67 4.56
C VAL A 48 -2.03 -13.23 4.92
N ARG A 49 -2.18 -14.55 4.89
CA ARG A 49 -3.41 -15.20 5.36
C ARG A 49 -3.16 -15.81 6.72
N LEU A 50 -4.03 -15.47 7.65
CA LEU A 50 -3.92 -15.84 9.04
C LEU A 50 -5.25 -16.44 9.51
N SER A 51 -5.18 -17.65 10.04
CA SER A 51 -6.29 -18.28 10.74
C SER A 51 -6.11 -18.06 12.24
N ALA A 52 -7.03 -17.28 12.82
CA ALA A 52 -7.04 -16.97 14.24
C ALA A 52 -7.85 -18.02 14.99
N ARG A 53 -7.21 -18.68 15.95
CA ARG A 53 -7.83 -19.66 16.85
C ARG A 53 -7.82 -19.18 18.29
N MET A 54 -8.70 -19.76 19.11
CA MET A 54 -8.61 -19.61 20.56
C MET A 54 -7.23 -20.07 21.02
N PRO A 55 -6.51 -19.28 21.84
CA PRO A 55 -5.30 -19.74 22.49
C PRO A 55 -5.64 -20.97 23.33
N ASN A 56 -4.95 -22.08 23.08
CA ASN A 56 -5.08 -23.30 23.88
C ASN A 56 -3.78 -23.47 24.67
N GLU A 57 -3.89 -23.73 25.98
CA GLU A 57 -2.73 -23.85 26.88
C GLU A 57 -1.75 -24.97 26.45
N ASP A 58 -2.25 -25.98 25.74
CA ASP A 58 -1.47 -27.14 25.28
C ASP A 58 -0.75 -26.94 23.93
N SER A 59 -1.01 -25.84 23.21
CA SER A 59 -0.39 -25.62 21.90
C SER A 59 0.87 -24.77 22.03
N SER A 60 1.96 -25.17 21.37
CA SER A 60 3.20 -24.37 21.26
C SER A 60 3.04 -23.07 20.45
N THR A 61 1.81 -22.69 20.09
CA THR A 61 1.53 -21.50 19.29
C THR A 61 1.49 -20.28 20.20
N MET A 62 2.44 -19.37 19.99
CA MET A 62 2.51 -18.11 20.72
C MET A 62 1.20 -17.32 20.57
N THR A 63 0.61 -16.95 21.71
CA THR A 63 -0.54 -16.04 21.76
C THR A 63 -0.12 -14.65 21.31
N ARG A 64 -0.90 -14.04 20.40
CA ARG A 64 -0.65 -12.69 19.89
C ARG A 64 -1.90 -11.83 20.00
N ALA A 65 -1.70 -10.54 20.17
CA ALA A 65 -2.72 -9.51 20.01
C ALA A 65 -2.37 -8.61 18.83
N LEU A 66 -3.37 -7.91 18.26
CA LEU A 66 -3.11 -6.93 17.22
C LEU A 66 -2.19 -5.79 17.68
N ALA A 67 -2.20 -5.48 18.98
CA ALA A 67 -1.32 -4.48 19.59
C ALA A 67 0.18 -4.83 19.48
N ASP A 68 0.53 -6.12 19.34
CA ASP A 68 1.91 -6.60 19.24
C ASP A 68 2.57 -6.22 17.90
N PHE A 69 1.78 -5.74 16.93
CA PHE A 69 2.29 -5.26 15.65
C PHE A 69 2.39 -3.74 15.67
N ASN A 70 3.61 -3.22 15.78
CA ASN A 70 3.94 -1.80 15.88
C ASN A 70 3.56 -1.04 14.59
N GLY A 71 2.77 0.03 14.72
CA GLY A 71 2.41 0.92 13.61
C GLY A 71 0.94 1.31 13.58
N GLU A 72 0.54 2.02 12.53
CA GLU A 72 -0.87 2.33 12.28
C GLU A 72 -1.61 1.08 11.81
N ARG A 73 -2.60 0.65 12.59
CA ARG A 73 -3.44 -0.51 12.28
C ARG A 73 -4.82 -0.06 11.84
N LEU A 74 -5.29 -0.62 10.73
CA LEU A 74 -6.62 -0.44 10.22
C LEU A 74 -7.25 -1.80 9.95
N ALA A 75 -8.30 -2.13 10.71
CA ALA A 75 -9.09 -3.32 10.49
C ALA A 75 -10.33 -2.99 9.68
N VAL A 76 -10.63 -3.83 8.70
CA VAL A 76 -11.84 -3.78 7.89
C VAL A 76 -12.57 -5.10 8.02
N ILE A 77 -13.86 -5.05 8.34
CA ILE A 77 -14.73 -6.22 8.29
C ILE A 77 -15.55 -6.10 7.02
N ASP A 78 -15.38 -7.04 6.11
CA ASP A 78 -16.16 -7.09 4.88
C ASP A 78 -17.59 -7.61 5.13
N THR A 79 -18.40 -7.65 4.08
CA THR A 79 -19.80 -8.11 4.17
C THR A 79 -19.95 -9.59 4.47
N GLU A 80 -18.90 -10.39 4.26
CA GLU A 80 -18.86 -11.83 4.57
C GLU A 80 -18.37 -12.09 6.01
N GLY A 81 -18.00 -11.02 6.73
CA GLY A 81 -17.47 -11.10 8.09
C GLY A 81 -15.98 -11.42 8.16
N VAL A 82 -15.27 -11.49 7.03
CA VAL A 82 -13.82 -11.68 7.00
C VAL A 82 -13.15 -10.38 7.44
N GLN A 83 -12.12 -10.52 8.27
CA GLN A 83 -11.36 -9.40 8.80
C GLN A 83 -10.12 -9.17 7.95
N HIS A 84 -9.91 -7.95 7.49
CA HIS A 84 -8.74 -7.52 6.73
C HIS A 84 -8.02 -6.45 7.53
N VAL A 85 -6.81 -6.74 7.99
CA VAL A 85 -6.01 -5.81 8.79
C VAL A 85 -4.85 -5.28 7.94
N SER A 86 -4.79 -3.97 7.78
CA SER A 86 -3.66 -3.26 7.18
C SER A 86 -2.81 -2.66 8.28
N ILE A 87 -1.51 -2.98 8.26
CA ILE A 87 -0.54 -2.49 9.24
C ILE A 87 0.48 -1.66 8.46
N LYS A 88 0.61 -0.38 8.82
CA LYS A 88 1.50 0.57 8.17
C LYS A 88 2.51 1.11 9.18
N ASN A 89 3.79 1.06 8.83
CA ASN A 89 4.87 1.60 9.63
C ASN A 89 5.99 2.07 8.69
N LEU A 90 6.51 3.29 8.92
CA LEU A 90 7.61 3.88 8.14
C LEU A 90 7.46 3.75 6.60
N GLY A 91 6.24 3.92 6.08
CA GLY A 91 5.96 3.84 4.64
C GLY A 91 5.81 2.42 4.08
N VAL A 92 6.12 1.38 4.86
CA VAL A 92 5.83 -0.01 4.51
C VAL A 92 4.41 -0.36 4.98
N ARG A 93 3.65 -1.05 4.14
CA ARG A 93 2.32 -1.57 4.47
C ARG A 93 2.28 -3.07 4.24
N VAL A 94 1.75 -3.80 5.22
CA VAL A 94 1.42 -5.22 5.10
C VAL A 94 -0.07 -5.38 5.31
N ASN A 95 -0.71 -6.20 4.47
CA ASN A 95 -2.12 -6.54 4.60
C ASN A 95 -2.24 -8.00 5.03
N VAL A 96 -3.10 -8.23 6.02
CA VAL A 96 -3.36 -9.53 6.62
C VAL A 96 -4.84 -9.83 6.48
N GLU A 97 -5.19 -10.90 5.77
CA GLU A 97 -6.54 -11.46 5.75
C GLU A 97 -6.65 -12.45 6.91
N ILE A 98 -7.64 -12.23 7.78
CA ILE A 98 -7.83 -12.97 9.02
C ILE A 98 -9.16 -13.69 8.99
N LYS A 99 -9.10 -15.01 9.18
CA LYS A 99 -10.26 -15.92 9.26
C LYS A 99 -10.37 -16.52 10.66
N GLY A 100 -11.57 -17.00 10.99
CA GLY A 100 -11.85 -17.61 12.29
C GLY A 100 -12.23 -16.57 13.35
N LEU A 101 -11.49 -16.56 14.46
CA LEU A 101 -11.82 -15.73 15.62
C LEU A 101 -11.74 -14.22 15.31
N SER A 102 -12.59 -13.43 15.99
CA SER A 102 -12.48 -11.97 15.99
C SER A 102 -11.25 -11.50 16.77
N VAL A 103 -10.14 -11.29 16.06
CA VAL A 103 -8.85 -10.84 16.63
C VAL A 103 -8.87 -9.42 17.17
N LEU A 104 -9.93 -8.67 16.86
CA LEU A 104 -10.10 -7.30 17.28
C LEU A 104 -10.32 -7.20 18.80
N THR A 105 -10.94 -8.21 19.40
CA THR A 105 -11.44 -8.11 20.77
C THR A 105 -10.64 -8.95 21.77
N ALA A 106 -9.82 -9.88 21.31
CA ALA A 106 -9.12 -10.83 22.15
C ALA A 106 -7.79 -11.29 21.54
N PRO A 107 -6.82 -11.71 22.38
CA PRO A 107 -5.64 -12.42 21.91
C PRO A 107 -6.00 -13.72 21.19
N PHE A 108 -5.16 -14.13 20.26
CA PHE A 108 -5.40 -15.28 19.38
C PHE A 108 -4.12 -16.07 19.13
N ALA A 109 -4.27 -17.37 18.87
CA ALA A 109 -3.23 -18.20 18.30
C ALA A 109 -3.22 -18.00 16.78
N ALA A 110 -2.09 -17.56 16.22
CA ALA A 110 -1.93 -17.24 14.80
C ALA A 110 -1.41 -18.44 14.01
N ILE A 111 -2.18 -18.93 13.04
CA ILE A 111 -1.74 -19.92 12.05
C ILE A 111 -1.60 -19.23 10.70
N PHE A 112 -0.40 -19.20 10.14
CA PHE A 112 -0.15 -18.61 8.83
C PHE A 112 -0.37 -19.65 7.73
N GLU A 113 -1.22 -19.33 6.77
CA GLU A 113 -1.59 -20.23 5.67
C GLU A 113 -0.85 -19.83 4.39
N LEU A 114 -0.10 -20.78 3.82
CA LEU A 114 0.55 -20.67 2.52
C LEU A 114 -0.28 -21.51 1.53
N HIS A 115 -0.83 -20.89 0.49
CA HIS A 115 -1.78 -21.57 -0.41
C HIS A 115 -1.12 -22.24 -1.62
N ASP A 116 0.16 -21.97 -1.87
CA ASP A 116 0.92 -22.54 -2.98
C ASP A 116 2.43 -22.37 -2.75
N LEU A 117 3.23 -23.19 -3.44
CA LEU A 117 4.70 -23.14 -3.46
C LEU A 117 5.24 -22.28 -4.62
N ASP A 118 4.43 -22.00 -5.65
CA ASP A 118 4.83 -21.25 -6.84
C ASP A 118 5.42 -19.85 -6.54
N ASP A 119 4.97 -19.20 -5.47
CA ASP A 119 5.50 -17.92 -4.97
C ASP A 119 5.92 -18.00 -3.49
N LEU A 120 6.52 -19.12 -3.07
CA LEU A 120 6.95 -19.32 -1.69
C LEU A 120 7.90 -18.21 -1.22
N SER A 121 8.84 -17.80 -2.07
CA SER A 121 9.79 -16.72 -1.77
C SER A 121 9.07 -15.39 -1.53
N GLY A 122 8.05 -15.10 -2.34
CA GLY A 122 7.20 -13.93 -2.17
C GLY A 122 6.40 -13.94 -0.88
N GLN A 123 5.74 -15.06 -0.58
CA GLN A 123 4.96 -15.22 0.65
C GLN A 123 5.86 -15.13 1.90
N ALA A 124 7.05 -15.75 1.85
CA ALA A 124 8.05 -15.66 2.90
C ALA A 124 8.56 -14.23 3.09
N GLU A 125 8.77 -13.46 2.02
CA GLU A 125 9.17 -12.05 2.12
C GLU A 125 8.08 -11.19 2.77
N VAL A 126 6.80 -11.41 2.45
CA VAL A 126 5.71 -10.68 3.13
C VAL A 126 5.60 -11.07 4.60
N LEU A 127 5.80 -12.35 4.94
CA LEU A 127 5.86 -12.79 6.35
C LEU A 127 7.05 -12.18 7.09
N LYS A 128 8.24 -12.11 6.47
CA LYS A 128 9.41 -11.41 7.03
C LYS A 128 9.09 -9.94 7.25
N ARG A 129 8.42 -9.28 6.29
CA ARG A 129 7.97 -7.89 6.46
C ARG A 129 7.01 -7.77 7.64
N LEU A 130 6.01 -8.66 7.76
CA LEU A 130 5.09 -8.67 8.91
C LEU A 130 5.83 -8.85 10.23
N HIS A 131 6.81 -9.76 10.28
CA HIS A 131 7.62 -9.99 11.47
C HIS A 131 8.41 -8.75 11.90
N ARG A 132 8.87 -7.91 10.96
CA ARG A 132 9.50 -6.62 11.32
C ARG A 132 8.56 -5.65 12.03
N PHE A 133 7.24 -5.80 11.91
CA PHE A 133 6.29 -5.02 12.71
C PHE A 133 6.22 -5.51 14.16
N THR A 134 6.73 -6.71 14.47
CA THR A 134 6.85 -7.20 15.84
C THR A 134 8.16 -6.79 16.50
N ASP A 135 9.18 -6.47 15.71
CA ASP A 135 10.42 -5.89 16.22
C ASP A 135 10.24 -4.43 16.61
N THR A 136 10.97 -4.01 17.64
CA THR A 136 10.96 -2.63 18.13
C THR A 136 12.06 -1.78 17.46
N ASP A 137 13.00 -2.39 16.74
CA ASP A 137 14.14 -1.70 16.13
C ASP A 137 13.79 -0.99 14.82
N VAL A 138 13.51 0.31 14.95
CA VAL A 138 12.98 1.25 13.94
C VAL A 138 14.02 1.64 12.86
N THR A 139 15.29 1.31 13.02
CA THR A 139 16.42 1.96 12.30
C THR A 139 16.76 1.38 10.92
N THR A 140 16.38 0.13 10.61
CA THR A 140 16.77 -0.53 9.34
C THR A 140 15.81 -0.28 8.16
N LEU A 141 14.68 0.38 8.40
CA LEU A 141 13.57 0.49 7.43
C LEU A 141 13.66 1.70 6.47
N GLN A 142 14.44 2.74 6.80
CA GLN A 142 14.38 4.03 6.10
C GLN A 142 15.03 4.08 4.71
N ARG A 143 15.96 3.17 4.38
CA ARG A 143 16.91 3.41 3.26
C ARG A 143 16.51 2.75 1.93
N SER A 144 15.62 1.77 1.93
CA SER A 144 15.28 0.98 0.73
C SER A 144 14.08 1.49 -0.07
N THR A 145 13.17 2.28 0.53
CA THR A 145 11.90 2.69 -0.09
C THR A 145 12.02 3.92 -1.00
N LEU A 146 12.99 4.81 -0.77
CA LEU A 146 12.99 6.14 -1.38
C LEU A 146 13.42 6.18 -2.87
N SER A 147 14.24 5.23 -3.35
CA SER A 147 14.81 5.32 -4.70
C SER A 147 13.86 4.84 -5.82
N GLY A 148 13.00 3.86 -5.53
CA GLY A 148 11.96 3.43 -6.48
C GLY A 148 10.81 4.44 -6.60
N ASP A 149 10.58 5.18 -5.52
CA ASP A 149 9.47 6.13 -5.40
C ASP A 149 9.66 7.41 -6.20
N GLU A 150 10.90 7.87 -6.44
CA GLU A 150 11.13 9.18 -7.05
C GLU A 150 10.59 9.27 -8.49
N ARG A 151 10.79 8.23 -9.31
CA ARG A 151 10.26 8.24 -10.68
C ARG A 151 8.72 8.17 -10.69
N LEU A 152 8.12 7.41 -9.78
CA LEU A 152 6.67 7.33 -9.63
C LEU A 152 6.10 8.68 -9.15
N ARG A 153 6.76 9.32 -8.18
CA ARG A 153 6.43 10.66 -7.71
C ARG A 153 6.51 11.69 -8.84
N GLN A 154 7.59 11.68 -9.63
CA GLN A 154 7.72 12.54 -10.81
C GLN A 154 6.60 12.29 -11.82
N ALA A 155 6.19 11.04 -12.03
CA ALA A 155 5.08 10.71 -12.91
C ALA A 155 3.73 11.26 -12.40
N LEU A 156 3.49 11.21 -11.08
CA LEU A 156 2.29 11.80 -10.46
C LEU A 156 2.29 13.33 -10.58
N ILE A 157 3.42 14.00 -10.28
CA ILE A 157 3.55 15.46 -10.47
C ILE A 157 3.34 15.85 -11.94
N ALA A 158 3.86 15.05 -12.88
CA ALA A 158 3.68 15.27 -14.31
C ALA A 158 2.21 15.12 -14.73
N LEU A 159 1.51 14.10 -14.20
CA LEU A 159 0.09 13.90 -14.41
C LEU A 159 -0.72 15.10 -13.91
N ASP A 160 -0.47 15.56 -12.69
CA ASP A 160 -1.17 16.72 -12.12
C ASP A 160 -0.97 17.97 -12.98
N GLY A 161 0.26 18.20 -13.45
CA GLY A 161 0.54 19.28 -14.39
C GLY A 161 -0.25 19.15 -15.70
N SER A 162 -0.29 17.94 -16.27
CA SER A 162 -1.01 17.67 -17.52
C SER A 162 -2.53 17.85 -17.37
N LEU A 163 -3.12 17.38 -16.26
CA LEU A 163 -4.56 17.51 -15.98
C LEU A 163 -4.97 18.98 -15.76
N ASN A 164 -4.04 19.80 -15.25
CA ASN A 164 -4.22 21.25 -15.12
C ASN A 164 -3.90 22.03 -16.41
N GLY A 165 -3.70 21.36 -17.54
CA GLY A 165 -3.45 22.00 -18.83
C GLY A 165 -2.07 22.64 -18.98
N LYS A 166 -1.11 22.33 -18.09
CA LYS A 166 0.27 22.83 -18.24
C LYS A 166 0.92 22.24 -19.49
N THR A 167 1.71 23.07 -20.17
CA THR A 167 2.56 22.60 -21.27
C THR A 167 3.66 21.67 -20.75
N TYR A 168 4.18 20.79 -21.61
CA TYR A 168 5.32 19.93 -21.25
C TYR A 168 6.52 20.73 -20.73
N ARG A 169 6.75 21.96 -21.22
CA ARG A 169 7.82 22.83 -20.71
C ARG A 169 7.58 23.23 -19.26
N GLN A 170 6.37 23.69 -18.93
CA GLN A 170 6.01 24.06 -17.55
C GLN A 170 6.07 22.86 -16.60
N ILE A 171 5.68 21.68 -17.07
CA ILE A 171 5.83 20.42 -16.31
C ILE A 171 7.31 20.13 -16.06
N ALA A 172 8.16 20.24 -17.09
CA ALA A 172 9.60 20.03 -16.95
C ALA A 172 10.25 21.04 -15.98
N ILE A 173 9.83 22.31 -15.99
CA ILE A 173 10.30 23.33 -15.03
C ILE A 173 9.97 22.91 -13.60
N THR A 174 8.75 22.41 -13.38
CA THR A 174 8.30 21.94 -12.05
C THR A 174 9.14 20.74 -11.57
N LEU A 175 9.53 19.84 -12.47
CA LEU A 175 10.23 18.60 -12.14
C LEU A 175 11.75 18.75 -12.03
N PHE A 176 12.36 19.58 -12.89
CA PHE A 176 13.81 19.62 -13.10
C PHE A 176 14.43 21.00 -12.84
N GLY A 177 13.61 22.01 -12.55
CA GLY A 177 14.04 23.38 -12.31
C GLY A 177 14.16 24.21 -13.59
N ASP A 178 13.92 25.51 -13.45
CA ASP A 178 13.89 26.47 -14.57
C ASP A 178 15.23 26.56 -15.30
N LYS A 179 16.34 26.68 -14.55
CA LYS A 179 17.70 26.80 -15.12
C LYS A 179 18.03 25.68 -16.11
N LYS A 180 17.79 24.42 -15.71
CA LYS A 180 18.06 23.25 -16.55
C LYS A 180 17.19 23.24 -17.81
N VAL A 181 15.90 23.60 -17.66
CA VAL A 181 14.99 23.67 -18.80
C VAL A 181 15.38 24.80 -19.74
N ALA A 182 15.81 25.96 -19.24
CA ALA A 182 16.26 27.07 -20.08
C ALA A 182 17.48 26.66 -20.94
N GLU A 183 18.44 25.94 -20.35
CA GLU A 183 19.65 25.46 -21.03
C GLU A 183 19.36 24.36 -22.07
N GLU A 184 18.54 23.36 -21.73
CA GLU A 184 18.39 22.14 -22.54
C GLU A 184 17.16 22.13 -23.48
N TRP A 185 16.09 22.90 -23.20
CA TRP A 185 14.80 22.73 -23.88
C TRP A 185 14.81 23.16 -25.35
N LEU A 186 15.58 24.19 -25.70
CA LEU A 186 15.75 24.65 -27.08
C LEU A 186 17.00 24.04 -27.75
N GLY A 187 17.79 23.26 -27.01
CA GLY A 187 18.95 22.57 -27.56
C GLY A 187 18.58 21.46 -28.55
N PRO A 188 19.59 20.89 -29.23
CA PRO A 188 19.38 19.80 -30.20
C PRO A 188 18.91 18.50 -29.54
N SER A 189 19.14 18.33 -28.23
CA SER A 189 18.76 17.14 -27.48
C SER A 189 17.25 17.06 -27.24
N GLN A 190 16.64 15.92 -27.58
CA GLN A 190 15.24 15.63 -27.25
C GLN A 190 15.08 14.99 -25.87
N PHE A 191 16.17 14.71 -25.15
CA PHE A 191 16.13 13.91 -23.92
C PHE A 191 15.18 14.46 -22.85
N LEU A 192 15.24 15.77 -22.56
CA LEU A 192 14.41 16.38 -21.51
C LEU A 192 12.92 16.39 -21.89
N LYS A 193 12.62 16.63 -23.17
CA LYS A 193 11.26 16.59 -23.73
C LYS A 193 10.70 15.17 -23.68
N ASP A 194 11.47 14.19 -24.14
CA ASP A 194 11.12 12.78 -24.14
C ASP A 194 10.91 12.25 -22.73
N ARG A 195 11.81 12.60 -21.80
CA ARG A 195 11.67 12.25 -20.39
C ARG A 195 10.37 12.78 -19.81
N THR A 196 10.03 14.05 -20.09
CA THR A 196 8.79 14.66 -19.61
C THR A 196 7.56 13.98 -20.22
N ARG A 197 7.56 13.70 -21.54
CA ARG A 197 6.47 12.96 -22.21
C ARG A 197 6.27 11.58 -21.59
N ARG A 198 7.36 10.84 -21.32
CA ARG A 198 7.30 9.52 -20.67
C ARG A 198 6.76 9.58 -19.24
N LEU A 199 7.06 10.63 -18.48
CA LEU A 199 6.51 10.81 -17.13
C LEU A 199 5.00 11.09 -17.18
N VAL A 200 4.52 11.94 -18.08
CA VAL A 200 3.08 12.18 -18.28
C VAL A 200 2.36 10.90 -18.72
N ALA A 201 2.95 10.15 -19.66
CA ALA A 201 2.42 8.87 -20.10
C ALA A 201 2.35 7.86 -18.94
N LYS A 202 3.41 7.74 -18.13
CA LYS A 202 3.43 6.85 -16.97
C LYS A 202 2.40 7.24 -15.92
N GLY A 203 2.26 8.54 -15.62
CA GLY A 203 1.23 9.02 -14.70
C GLY A 203 -0.18 8.70 -15.19
N THR A 204 -0.44 8.89 -16.48
CA THR A 204 -1.73 8.56 -17.12
C THR A 204 -2.02 7.06 -17.08
N GLU A 205 -1.03 6.22 -17.34
CA GLU A 205 -1.11 4.76 -17.22
C GLU A 205 -1.48 4.34 -15.79
N LEU A 206 -0.79 4.90 -14.78
CA LEU A 206 -1.09 4.66 -13.37
C LEU A 206 -2.53 5.05 -13.05
N MET A 207 -2.98 6.25 -13.42
CA MET A 207 -4.35 6.74 -13.20
C MET A 207 -5.42 5.83 -13.83
N LYS A 208 -5.13 5.24 -14.98
CA LYS A 208 -6.05 4.34 -15.71
C LYS A 208 -6.03 2.90 -15.19
N GLY A 209 -5.32 2.62 -14.10
CA GLY A 209 -5.32 1.32 -13.42
C GLY A 209 -3.99 0.57 -13.42
N GLY A 210 -2.93 1.13 -14.03
CA GLY A 210 -1.58 0.55 -14.01
C GLY A 210 -0.97 0.50 -12.61
N TYR A 211 -1.52 1.24 -11.63
CA TYR A 211 -1.08 1.13 -10.23
C TYR A 211 -1.25 -0.28 -9.65
N ARG A 212 -2.12 -1.12 -10.22
CA ARG A 212 -2.32 -2.50 -9.73
C ARG A 212 -1.05 -3.34 -9.83
N ASP A 213 -0.14 -3.00 -10.74
CA ASP A 213 1.14 -3.69 -10.85
C ASP A 213 2.05 -3.46 -9.65
N LEU A 214 1.83 -2.34 -8.94
CA LEU A 214 2.54 -1.94 -7.72
C LEU A 214 1.97 -2.61 -6.45
N LEU A 215 0.83 -3.31 -6.53
CA LEU A 215 0.18 -3.98 -5.39
C LEU A 215 0.80 -5.36 -5.09
N SER A 216 2.11 -5.50 -5.27
CA SER A 216 2.90 -6.70 -5.02
C SER A 216 3.42 -6.84 -3.60
#